data_AF-A0A562QVN3-F1
#
_entry.id   AF-A0A562QVN3-F1
#
_cell.length_a   1.000
_cell.length_b   1.000
_cell.length_c   1.000
_cell.angle_alpha   90.00
_cell.angle_beta   90.00
_cell.angle_gamma   90.00
#
_symmetry.space_group_name_H-M   'P 1'
#
loop_
_entity.id
_entity.type
_entity.pdbx_description
1 polymer ?
#
loop_
_entity_poly.entity_id
_entity_poly.type
_entity_poly.pdbx_seq_one_letter_code
_entity_poly.pdbx_strand_id
1 'polypeptide(L)'
;MLSIGLSGGLDRIYESSPELPNTFLHDGAAVLVQDGRVIAAVEEERLNRVKHSNKFPSNSIRYCLSTAGVELGDIDRIAFYATEAYCKAMLERLSVSQPVPLDPKLLLRQLLAREFGAEIDPSGFPS
;
A
#
# COMPACT_ATOMS: atom_id res chain seq x y z
N MET A 1 -6.73 -15.06 11.74
CA MET A 1 -6.93 -13.89 10.84
C MET A 1 -5.58 -13.29 10.54
N LEU A 2 -5.26 -13.20 9.25
CA LEU A 2 -4.02 -12.64 8.72
C LEU A 2 -4.31 -11.28 8.08
N SER A 3 -3.56 -10.25 8.47
CA SER A 3 -3.83 -8.88 8.05
C SER A 3 -2.54 -8.16 7.71
N ILE A 4 -2.57 -7.32 6.66
CA ILE A 4 -1.43 -6.48 6.28
C ILE A 4 -1.82 -5.01 6.37
N GLY A 5 -0.98 -4.22 7.05
CA GLY A 5 -1.07 -2.76 7.13
C GLY A 5 -0.04 -2.11 6.22
N LEU A 6 -0.42 -1.06 5.50
CA LEU A 6 0.38 -0.42 4.46
C LEU A 6 0.46 1.11 4.64
N SER A 7 1.63 1.67 4.32
CA SER A 7 1.85 3.11 4.08
C SER A 7 2.70 3.32 2.83
N GLY A 8 2.72 4.54 2.29
CA GLY A 8 3.52 4.89 1.12
C GLY A 8 2.71 5.46 -0.03
N GLY A 9 3.37 5.59 -1.18
CA GLY A 9 2.84 6.26 -2.37
C GLY A 9 2.10 5.37 -3.36
N LEU A 10 1.77 5.97 -4.51
CA LEU A 10 1.00 5.34 -5.59
C LEU A 10 1.88 4.79 -6.71
N ASP A 11 3.16 5.16 -6.72
CA ASP A 11 4.08 4.90 -7.82
C ASP A 11 5.28 4.07 -7.39
N ARG A 12 5.80 3.28 -8.33
CA ARG A 12 6.98 2.43 -8.08
C ARG A 12 8.25 3.26 -8.01
N ILE A 13 9.31 2.66 -7.47
CA ILE A 13 10.61 3.32 -7.36
C ILE A 13 11.17 3.83 -8.70
N TYR A 14 10.91 3.13 -9.81
CA TYR A 14 11.37 3.51 -11.15
C TYR A 14 10.38 4.40 -11.91
N GLU A 15 9.24 4.73 -11.32
CA GLU A 15 8.24 5.60 -11.92
C GLU A 15 8.44 7.04 -11.48
N SER A 16 8.26 7.96 -12.43
CA SER A 16 8.27 9.40 -12.24
C SER A 16 6.83 9.90 -12.35
N SER A 17 5.98 9.55 -11.38
CA SER A 17 4.65 10.16 -11.30
C SER A 17 4.77 11.61 -10.84
N PRO A 18 3.82 12.50 -11.20
CA PRO A 18 3.84 13.87 -10.72
C PRO A 18 3.90 13.85 -9.19
N GLU A 19 4.86 14.61 -8.65
CA GLU A 19 5.10 14.71 -7.21
C GLU A 19 3.80 15.16 -6.53
N LEU A 20 3.08 14.20 -5.94
CA LEU A 20 2.10 14.52 -4.92
C LEU A 20 2.86 15.29 -3.84
N PRO A 21 2.30 16.37 -3.30
CA PRO A 21 2.93 17.06 -2.19
C PRO A 21 3.29 16.03 -1.10
N ASN A 22 4.54 16.07 -0.61
CA ASN A 22 5.07 15.18 0.44
C ASN A 22 4.25 15.20 1.76
N THR A 23 3.15 15.96 1.80
CA THR A 23 2.19 16.06 2.90
C THR A 23 1.07 15.02 2.85
N PHE A 24 0.90 14.30 1.74
CA PHE A 24 -0.22 13.36 1.57
C PHE A 24 0.17 11.89 1.64
N LEU A 25 1.43 11.58 1.33
CA LEU A 25 1.98 10.24 1.36
C LEU A 25 3.26 10.29 2.19
N HIS A 26 3.36 9.38 3.14
CA HIS A 26 4.51 9.29 4.03
C HIS A 26 5.09 7.89 3.96
N ASP A 27 6.41 7.83 3.96
CA ASP A 27 7.29 6.68 4.18
C ASP A 27 6.62 5.32 3.95
N GLY A 28 6.93 4.72 2.80
CA GLY A 28 6.49 3.40 2.43
C GLY A 28 6.87 2.38 3.48
N ALA A 29 5.91 1.56 3.92
CA ALA A 29 6.15 0.47 4.85
C ALA A 29 5.05 -0.58 4.75
N ALA A 30 5.31 -1.76 5.29
CA ALA A 30 4.31 -2.80 5.50
C ALA A 30 4.48 -3.47 6.87
N VAL A 31 3.37 -3.91 7.45
CA VAL A 31 3.32 -4.73 8.65
C VAL A 31 2.36 -5.90 8.44
N LEU A 32 2.80 -7.11 8.75
CA LEU A 32 1.97 -8.31 8.74
C LEU A 32 1.63 -8.71 10.18
N VAL A 33 0.34 -8.91 10.42
CA VAL A 33 -0.22 -9.25 11.73
C VAL A 33 -1.02 -10.54 11.60
N GLN A 34 -0.77 -11.50 12.49
CA GLN A 34 -1.57 -12.71 12.63
C GLN A 34 -2.19 -12.75 14.02
N ASP A 35 -3.51 -12.73 14.09
CA ASP A 35 -4.27 -12.81 15.35
C ASP A 35 -3.79 -11.82 16.42
N GLY A 36 -3.55 -10.57 15.99
CA GLY A 36 -3.09 -9.47 16.85
C GLY A 36 -1.59 -9.46 17.15
N ARG A 37 -0.80 -10.39 16.59
CA ARG A 37 0.66 -10.45 16.77
C ARG A 37 1.39 -10.04 15.50
N VAL A 38 2.36 -9.15 15.64
CA VAL A 38 3.23 -8.74 14.52
C VAL A 38 4.13 -9.92 14.14
N ILE A 39 4.06 -10.33 12.87
CA ILE A 39 4.91 -11.37 12.28
C ILE A 39 6.13 -10.75 11.62
N ALA A 40 5.91 -9.67 10.84
CA ALA A 40 6.96 -8.94 10.16
C ALA A 40 6.55 -7.47 10.02
N ALA A 41 7.52 -6.56 10.07
CA ALA A 41 7.32 -5.15 9.79
C ALA A 41 8.62 -4.57 9.23
N VAL A 42 8.52 -3.78 8.17
CA VAL A 42 9.71 -3.15 7.57
C VAL A 42 9.32 -1.88 6.82
N GLU A 43 10.19 -0.88 6.90
CA GLU A 43 10.12 0.33 6.09
C GLU A 43 10.78 0.10 4.73
N GLU A 44 10.18 0.66 3.69
CA GLU A 44 10.62 0.54 2.31
C GLU A 44 12.02 1.15 2.11
N GLU A 45 12.35 2.22 2.83
CA GLU A 45 13.66 2.86 2.78
C GLU A 45 14.81 1.92 3.20
N ARG A 46 14.54 0.93 4.06
CA ARG A 46 15.52 -0.07 4.49
C ARG A 46 15.87 -1.03 3.36
N LEU A 47 14.94 -1.23 2.43
CA LEU A 47 15.03 -2.19 1.34
C LEU A 47 15.50 -1.52 0.04
N ASN A 48 14.97 -0.34 -0.27
CA ASN A 48 15.28 0.36 -1.52
C ASN A 48 16.36 1.44 -1.39
N ARG A 49 16.78 1.77 -0.16
CA ARG A 49 17.84 2.75 0.17
C ARG A 49 17.54 4.19 -0.28
N VAL A 50 16.28 4.51 -0.56
CA VAL A 50 15.79 5.88 -0.78
C VAL A 50 15.28 6.41 0.55
N LYS A 51 15.97 7.40 1.11
CA LYS A 51 15.57 8.02 2.39
C LYS A 51 14.20 8.67 2.27
N HIS A 52 13.32 8.45 3.24
CA HIS A 52 11.92 8.93 3.20
C HIS A 52 11.18 8.48 1.93
N SER A 53 11.25 7.19 1.64
CA SER A 53 10.70 6.64 0.40
C SER A 53 9.18 6.77 0.38
N ASN A 54 8.65 7.83 -0.23
CA ASN A 54 7.21 8.00 -0.48
C ASN A 54 6.69 7.14 -1.65
N LYS A 55 7.37 6.04 -1.97
CA LYS A 55 6.99 5.13 -3.06
C LYS A 55 6.01 4.06 -2.57
N PHE A 56 5.36 3.38 -3.51
CA PHE A 56 4.56 2.21 -3.20
C PHE A 56 5.43 1.16 -2.47
N PRO A 57 4.98 0.58 -1.35
CA PRO A 57 5.82 -0.24 -0.46
C PRO A 57 6.01 -1.67 -0.97
N SER A 58 6.39 -1.84 -2.24
CA SER A 58 6.50 -3.13 -2.93
C SER A 58 7.42 -4.10 -2.19
N ASN A 59 8.62 -3.64 -1.81
CA ASN A 59 9.61 -4.52 -1.20
C ASN A 59 9.20 -4.86 0.23
N SER A 60 8.56 -3.93 0.94
CA SER A 60 8.07 -4.13 2.30
C SER A 60 6.98 -5.19 2.35
N ILE A 61 6.03 -5.12 1.41
CA ILE A 61 4.98 -6.15 1.26
C ILE A 61 5.62 -7.50 0.94
N ARG A 62 6.52 -7.59 -0.04
CA ARG A 62 7.22 -8.84 -0.39
C ARG A 62 7.95 -9.43 0.82
N TYR A 63 8.67 -8.59 1.55
CA TYR A 63 9.39 -9.01 2.75
C TYR A 63 8.46 -9.61 3.79
N CYS A 64 7.35 -8.92 4.09
CA CYS A 64 6.36 -9.39 5.05
C CYS A 64 5.74 -10.73 4.65
N LEU A 65 5.29 -10.85 3.39
CA LEU A 65 4.72 -12.09 2.85
C LEU A 65 5.74 -13.24 2.89
N SER A 66 6.97 -12.98 2.42
CA SER A 66 8.05 -14.00 2.42
C SER A 66 8.45 -14.46 3.82
N THR A 67 8.44 -13.57 4.81
CA THR A 67 8.78 -13.90 6.21
C THR A 67 7.78 -14.86 6.83
N ALA A 68 6.50 -14.76 6.45
CA ALA A 68 5.45 -15.67 6.90
C ALA A 68 5.24 -16.89 5.98
N GLY A 69 5.86 -16.93 4.80
CA GLY A 69 5.67 -18.01 3.82
C GLY A 69 4.26 -18.04 3.22
N VAL A 70 3.65 -16.86 3.03
CA VAL A 70 2.28 -16.69 2.52
C VAL A 70 2.26 -15.84 1.26
N GLU A 71 1.18 -15.93 0.50
CA GLU A 71 0.92 -15.10 -0.67
C GLU A 71 -0.06 -13.97 -0.33
N LEU A 72 -0.18 -12.98 -1.23
CA LEU A 72 -1.12 -11.88 -1.05
C LEU A 72 -2.58 -12.37 -1.00
N GLY A 73 -2.88 -13.48 -1.67
CA GLY A 73 -4.20 -14.13 -1.66
C GLY A 73 -4.58 -14.76 -0.31
N ASP A 74 -3.62 -15.00 0.58
CA ASP A 74 -3.85 -15.53 1.92
C ASP A 74 -4.24 -14.43 2.94
N ILE A 75 -4.19 -13.16 2.54
CA ILE A 75 -4.46 -12.02 3.43
C ILE A 75 -5.97 -11.80 3.57
N ASP A 76 -6.48 -11.95 4.79
CA ASP A 76 -7.89 -11.72 5.10
C ASP A 76 -8.26 -10.23 5.11
N ARG A 77 -7.32 -9.35 5.50
CA ARG A 77 -7.57 -7.91 5.64
C ARG A 77 -6.40 -7.04 5.20
N ILE A 78 -6.71 -5.99 4.46
CA ILE A 78 -5.74 -4.96 4.07
C ILE A 78 -6.15 -3.62 4.69
N ALA A 79 -5.22 -3.01 5.43
CA ALA A 79 -5.38 -1.70 6.03
C ALA A 79 -4.39 -0.71 5.43
N PHE A 80 -4.81 0.55 5.31
CA PHE A 80 -3.96 1.67 4.91
C PHE A 80 -3.88 2.68 6.06
N TYR A 81 -2.76 3.39 6.20
CA TYR A 81 -2.50 4.26 7.36
C TYR A 81 -3.45 5.47 7.51
N ALA A 82 -4.26 5.75 6.49
CA ALA A 82 -5.19 6.88 6.46
C ALA A 82 -6.64 6.40 6.28
N THR A 83 -7.58 7.25 6.68
CA THR A 83 -9.02 6.97 6.51
C THR A 83 -9.43 7.04 5.05
N GLU A 84 -10.49 6.31 4.69
CA GLU A 84 -11.03 6.34 3.33
C GLU A 84 -11.42 7.76 2.89
N ALA A 85 -12.00 8.56 3.79
CA ALA A 85 -12.35 9.96 3.52
C ALA A 85 -11.11 10.83 3.24
N TYR A 86 -10.01 10.62 3.98
CA TYR A 86 -8.75 11.33 3.73
C TYR A 86 -8.16 10.94 2.37
N CYS A 87 -8.10 9.64 2.08
CA CYS A 87 -7.62 9.15 0.78
C CYS A 87 -8.49 9.68 -0.37
N LYS A 88 -9.83 9.69 -0.22
CA LYS A 88 -10.73 10.23 -1.24
C LYS A 88 -10.46 11.71 -1.52
N ALA A 89 -10.32 12.54 -0.49
CA ALA A 89 -10.00 13.96 -0.65
C ALA A 89 -8.63 14.18 -1.33
N MET A 90 -7.66 13.32 -1.06
CA MET A 90 -6.36 13.32 -1.75
C MET A 90 -6.53 12.95 -3.23
N LEU A 91 -7.31 11.92 -3.55
CA LEU A 91 -7.53 11.49 -4.93
C LEU A 91 -8.31 12.50 -5.75
N GLU A 92 -9.30 13.18 -5.16
CA GLU A 92 -10.02 14.28 -5.79
C GLU A 92 -9.06 15.41 -6.19
N ARG A 93 -8.09 15.75 -5.33
CA ARG A 93 -7.05 16.75 -5.67
C ARG A 93 -6.13 16.28 -6.79
N LEU A 94 -5.71 15.02 -6.75
CA LEU A 94 -4.84 14.45 -7.78
C LEU A 94 -5.53 14.38 -9.14
N SER A 95 -6.84 14.12 -9.14
CA SER A 95 -7.66 13.99 -10.36
C SER A 95 -7.66 15.25 -11.24
N VAL A 96 -7.34 16.42 -10.65
CA VAL A 96 -7.19 17.68 -11.38
C VAL A 96 -5.99 17.67 -12.32
N SER A 97 -4.88 17.06 -11.90
CA SER A 97 -3.64 17.01 -12.67
C SER A 97 -3.55 15.78 -13.57
N GLN A 98 -4.14 14.65 -13.15
CA GLN A 98 -4.10 13.39 -13.90
C GLN A 98 -5.33 12.54 -13.61
N PRO A 99 -5.88 11.80 -14.61
CA PRO A 99 -6.98 10.87 -14.36
C PRO A 99 -6.56 9.77 -13.38
N VAL A 100 -7.28 9.66 -12.26
CA VAL A 100 -7.12 8.60 -11.25
C VAL A 100 -8.49 8.13 -10.77
N PRO A 101 -8.65 6.84 -10.39
CA PRO A 101 -9.84 6.39 -9.68
C PRO A 101 -10.05 7.21 -8.40
N LEU A 102 -11.29 7.63 -8.14
CA LEU A 102 -11.66 8.37 -6.92
C LEU A 102 -12.06 7.45 -5.76
N ASP A 103 -12.19 6.15 -6.01
CA ASP A 103 -12.40 5.13 -5.00
C ASP A 103 -11.03 4.66 -4.48
N PRO A 104 -10.68 4.95 -3.20
CA PRO A 104 -9.39 4.56 -2.63
C PRO A 104 -9.19 3.05 -2.56
N LYS A 105 -10.25 2.27 -2.29
CA LYS A 105 -10.16 0.80 -2.20
C LYS A 105 -9.91 0.22 -3.58
N LEU A 106 -10.60 0.72 -4.61
CA LEU A 106 -10.35 0.33 -6.00
C LEU A 106 -8.92 0.65 -6.43
N LEU A 107 -8.42 1.86 -6.11
CA LEU A 107 -7.05 2.23 -6.45
C LEU A 107 -6.02 1.32 -5.77
N LEU A 108 -6.16 1.08 -4.47
CA LEU A 108 -5.25 0.20 -3.74
C LEU A 108 -5.26 -1.24 -4.31
N ARG A 109 -6.44 -1.76 -4.66
CA ARG A 109 -6.57 -3.05 -5.37
C ARG A 109 -5.82 -3.06 -6.70
N GLN A 110 -5.96 -2.02 -7.51
CA GLN A 110 -5.27 -1.91 -8.80
C GLN A 110 -3.75 -1.83 -8.61
N LEU A 111 -3.26 -1.09 -7.62
CA LEU A 111 -1.83 -1.01 -7.32
C LEU A 111 -1.26 -2.37 -6.89
N LEU A 112 -1.97 -3.09 -6.02
CA LEU A 112 -1.57 -4.41 -5.58
C LEU A 112 -1.64 -5.44 -6.71
N ALA A 113 -2.71 -5.44 -7.52
CA ALA A 113 -2.83 -6.32 -8.68
C ALA A 113 -1.72 -6.04 -9.71
N ARG A 114 -1.39 -4.77 -9.96
CA ARG A 114 -0.28 -4.37 -10.81
C ARG A 114 1.06 -4.89 -10.30
N GLU A 115 1.28 -4.90 -8.98
CA GLU A 115 2.55 -5.29 -8.34
C GLU A 115 2.73 -6.80 -8.18
N PHE A 116 1.66 -7.52 -7.84
CA PHE A 116 1.72 -8.92 -7.44
C PHE A 116 1.02 -9.86 -8.42
N GLY A 117 0.32 -9.34 -9.42
CA GLY A 117 -0.42 -10.14 -10.41
C GLY A 117 -1.60 -10.92 -9.83
N ALA A 118 -2.03 -10.60 -8.59
CA ALA A 118 -3.10 -11.29 -7.89
C ALA A 118 -4.39 -10.44 -7.88
N GLU A 119 -5.54 -11.06 -8.19
CA GLU A 119 -6.84 -10.45 -7.90
C GLU A 119 -7.13 -10.57 -6.40
N ILE A 120 -7.31 -9.42 -5.74
CA ILE A 120 -7.68 -9.38 -4.32
C ILE A 120 -9.19 -9.54 -4.23
N ASP A 121 -9.71 -10.35 -3.30
CA ASP A 121 -11.15 -10.41 -3.03
C ASP A 121 -11.66 -9.06 -2.48
N PRO A 122 -12.74 -8.46 -3.04
CA PRO A 122 -13.37 -7.26 -2.48
C PRO A 122 -13.69 -7.34 -0.98
N SER A 123 -13.92 -8.54 -0.45
CA SER A 123 -14.21 -8.78 0.96
C SER A 123 -13.05 -8.46 1.92
N GLY A 124 -11.81 -8.34 1.40
CA GLY A 124 -10.60 -8.09 2.19
C GLY A 124 -10.42 -6.64 2.69
N PHE A 125 -11.30 -5.71 2.32
CA PHE A 125 -11.27 -4.34 2.82
C PHE A 125 -12.34 -4.15 3.90
N PRO A 126 -11.99 -3.77 5.14
CA PRO A 126 -13.00 -3.43 6.13
C PRO A 126 -13.88 -2.26 5.67
N SER A 127 -15.17 -2.31 6.02
CA SER A 127 -16.15 -1.24 5.86
C SER A 127 -15.78 -0.02 6.69
#